data_AF-A0A9W6SIM6-F1
#
_entry.id   AF-A0A9W6SIM6-F1
#
_cell.length_a   1.000
_cell.length_b   1.000
_cell.length_c   1.000
_cell.angle_alpha   90.00
_cell.angle_beta   90.00
_cell.angle_gamma   90.00
#
_symmetry.space_group_name_H-M   'P 1'
#
loop_
_entity.id
_entity.type
_entity.pdbx_description
1 polymer ?
#
loop_
_entity_poly.entity_id
_entity_poly.type
_entity_poly.pdbx_seq_one_letter_code
_entity_poly.pdbx_strand_id
1 'polypeptide(L)'
;MKQLMAALRTTAVLVVLFAVSGLYNKHPGGGDGEAPKRPKFSPGMMPKKVGAAQQQGIKKAQEGRPKGAETGEDATPAKPKNQWEDPDFADAMYDMHRFGQMGDGTMDKTWDGDGLGNGAHKPDSTVPGKTKFPPGTTKAEVEGWFKDIAANPDSRPQPRPHGDGWVLTGTRNGITMVVTLDKDGSISGGHPVSGPGVETNPRAN
;
A
#
# COMPACT_ATOMS: atom_id res chain seq x y z
N MET A 1 21.89 38.91 -44.37
CA MET A 1 22.18 37.47 -44.25
C MET A 1 21.21 36.92 -43.20
N LYS A 2 19.92 36.64 -43.49
CA LYS A 2 19.28 35.47 -44.15
C LYS A 2 19.79 34.10 -43.65
N GLN A 3 18.80 33.25 -43.31
CA GLN A 3 18.82 31.82 -42.90
C GLN A 3 18.98 31.61 -41.38
N LEU A 4 17.96 31.29 -40.55
CA LEU A 4 16.84 30.33 -40.64
C LEU A 4 17.34 28.89 -40.53
N MET A 5 17.17 28.26 -39.36
CA MET A 5 17.14 26.81 -39.17
C MET A 5 16.31 26.51 -37.91
N ALA A 6 15.01 26.33 -38.14
CA ALA A 6 14.13 25.59 -37.25
C ALA A 6 14.52 24.11 -37.33
N ALA A 7 14.79 23.48 -36.19
CA ALA A 7 14.90 22.03 -36.11
C ALA A 7 13.64 21.49 -35.43
N LEU A 8 12.67 21.16 -36.28
CA LEU A 8 11.56 20.26 -36.02
C LEU A 8 12.14 18.96 -35.42
N ARG A 9 11.74 18.59 -34.20
CA ARG A 9 11.95 17.22 -33.69
C ARG A 9 10.61 16.53 -33.61
N THR A 10 10.41 15.72 -34.63
CA THR A 10 9.29 14.81 -34.86
C THR A 10 9.15 13.83 -33.70
N THR A 11 7.90 13.67 -33.29
CA THR A 11 7.36 12.68 -32.37
C THR A 11 7.69 11.26 -32.80
N ALA A 12 8.12 10.43 -31.85
CA ALA A 12 7.96 8.98 -31.91
C ALA A 12 7.48 8.51 -30.52
N VAL A 13 6.15 8.46 -30.34
CA VAL A 13 5.51 7.87 -29.17
C VAL A 13 5.52 6.36 -29.38
N LEU A 14 6.41 5.66 -28.68
CA LEU A 14 6.39 4.20 -28.59
C LEU A 14 5.58 3.81 -27.35
N VAL A 15 4.32 3.44 -27.56
CA VAL A 15 3.47 2.84 -26.54
C VAL A 15 3.91 1.39 -26.36
N VAL A 16 4.59 1.10 -25.26
CA VAL A 16 4.87 -0.27 -24.84
C VAL A 16 3.95 -0.59 -23.67
N LEU A 17 2.85 -1.28 -23.98
CA LEU A 17 1.97 -1.94 -23.01
C LEU A 17 2.63 -3.24 -22.57
N PHE A 18 2.96 -3.38 -21.28
CA PHE A 18 3.13 -4.70 -20.68
C PHE A 18 2.01 -4.96 -19.68
N ALA A 19 1.10 -5.83 -20.11
CA ALA A 19 0.14 -6.51 -19.26
C ALA A 19 0.90 -7.52 -18.39
N VAL A 20 0.72 -7.44 -17.07
CA VAL A 20 0.96 -8.58 -16.18
C VAL A 20 -0.42 -9.12 -15.80
N SER A 21 -0.97 -9.90 -16.73
CA SER A 21 -2.14 -10.74 -16.51
C SER A 21 -1.81 -12.13 -17.02
N GLY A 22 -1.70 -13.11 -16.12
CA GLY A 22 -1.68 -14.51 -16.53
C GLY A 22 -0.91 -15.43 -15.59
N LEU A 23 -1.67 -16.13 -14.75
CA LEU A 23 -1.63 -17.55 -14.37
C LEU A 23 -2.23 -17.61 -12.95
N TYR A 24 -3.51 -17.93 -12.77
CA TYR A 24 -4.04 -19.28 -13.00
C TYR A 24 -5.50 -19.27 -13.43
N ASN A 25 -5.76 -19.92 -14.56
CA ASN A 25 -7.06 -20.41 -14.99
C ASN A 25 -7.22 -21.87 -14.55
N LYS A 26 -8.33 -22.20 -13.88
CA LYS A 26 -9.17 -23.37 -14.21
C LYS A 26 -10.44 -23.44 -13.36
N HIS A 27 -11.57 -23.11 -13.98
CA HIS A 27 -12.85 -23.79 -13.73
C HIS A 27 -12.89 -25.06 -14.60
N PRO A 28 -13.61 -26.12 -14.16
CA PRO A 28 -14.90 -26.38 -14.82
C PRO A 28 -15.99 -26.94 -13.87
N GLY A 29 -17.25 -26.80 -14.30
CA GLY A 29 -18.47 -27.41 -13.72
C GLY A 29 -19.19 -26.45 -12.77
N GLY A 30 -20.44 -26.03 -12.97
CA GLY A 30 -21.59 -26.77 -13.49
C GLY A 30 -22.40 -27.26 -12.30
N GLY A 31 -23.55 -26.64 -11.99
CA GLY A 31 -24.36 -27.03 -10.85
C GLY A 31 -25.42 -26.02 -10.46
N ASP A 32 -26.57 -26.14 -11.12
CA ASP A 32 -27.84 -25.54 -10.74
C ASP A 32 -28.26 -26.15 -9.40
N GLY A 33 -28.42 -25.34 -8.36
CA GLY A 33 -28.60 -25.86 -6.99
C GLY A 33 -29.14 -24.83 -6.02
N GLU A 34 -30.41 -25.01 -5.71
CA GLU A 34 -31.26 -24.33 -4.75
C GLU A 34 -30.59 -24.08 -3.38
N ALA A 35 -30.75 -22.87 -2.84
CA ALA A 35 -30.21 -22.47 -1.54
C ALA A 35 -30.81 -23.33 -0.39
N PRO A 36 -30.00 -23.90 0.53
CA PRO A 36 -30.54 -24.59 1.69
C PRO A 36 -31.12 -23.59 2.70
N LYS A 37 -32.40 -23.79 3.03
CA LYS A 37 -33.13 -23.09 4.09
C LYS A 37 -32.42 -23.28 5.44
N ARG A 38 -32.17 -22.17 6.17
CA ARG A 38 -31.69 -22.19 7.56
C ARG A 38 -32.67 -22.98 8.47
N PRO A 39 -32.19 -23.86 9.36
CA PRO A 39 -33.03 -24.46 10.38
C PRO A 39 -33.54 -23.40 11.37
N LYS A 40 -34.84 -23.44 11.69
CA LYS A 40 -35.45 -22.65 12.76
C LYS A 40 -34.97 -23.19 14.12
N PHE A 41 -34.41 -22.32 14.95
CA PHE A 41 -34.00 -22.62 16.32
C PHE A 41 -35.24 -22.82 17.20
N SER A 42 -35.40 -24.00 17.82
CA SER A 42 -36.44 -24.27 18.82
C SER A 42 -35.86 -24.10 20.23
N PRO A 43 -36.37 -23.18 21.07
CA PRO A 43 -35.89 -23.00 22.44
C PRO A 43 -36.58 -24.03 23.34
N GLY A 44 -35.99 -25.22 23.48
CA GLY A 44 -36.65 -26.32 24.20
C GLY A 44 -35.77 -27.36 24.87
N MET A 45 -34.43 -27.24 24.85
CA MET A 45 -33.56 -28.19 25.56
C MET A 45 -32.36 -27.50 26.19
N MET A 46 -32.50 -27.10 27.46
CA MET A 46 -31.37 -26.88 28.37
C MET A 46 -31.10 -28.19 29.11
N PRO A 47 -29.88 -28.76 29.06
CA PRO A 47 -29.51 -29.83 29.97
C PRO A 47 -29.33 -29.30 31.40
N LYS A 48 -30.10 -29.88 32.32
CA LYS A 48 -30.02 -29.67 33.77
C LYS A 48 -28.72 -30.31 34.31
N LYS A 49 -28.04 -29.57 35.19
CA LYS A 49 -27.14 -30.01 36.27
C LYS A 49 -26.06 -31.04 35.88
N VAL A 50 -24.84 -30.55 35.69
CA VAL A 50 -23.62 -31.39 35.72
C VAL A 50 -23.07 -31.39 37.16
N GLY A 51 -22.86 -32.59 37.71
CA GLY A 51 -22.49 -32.84 39.10
C GLY A 51 -21.00 -32.67 39.43
N ALA A 52 -20.68 -32.91 40.70
CA ALA A 52 -19.45 -32.54 41.43
C ALA A 52 -18.11 -33.16 40.96
N ALA A 53 -18.01 -33.70 39.75
CA ALA A 53 -16.78 -34.31 39.23
C ALA A 53 -15.87 -33.33 38.44
N GLN A 54 -16.31 -32.09 38.21
CA GLN A 54 -15.58 -31.07 37.44
C GLN A 54 -15.04 -29.92 38.32
N GLN A 55 -14.67 -30.22 39.58
CA GLN A 55 -14.03 -29.27 40.50
C GLN A 55 -12.62 -29.70 40.98
N GLN A 56 -12.08 -30.81 40.49
CA GLN A 56 -10.76 -31.31 40.88
C GLN A 56 -9.61 -30.93 39.93
N GLY A 57 -9.86 -30.04 38.96
CA GLY A 57 -8.82 -29.46 38.09
C GLY A 57 -8.09 -28.25 38.68
N ILE A 58 -8.54 -27.74 39.83
CA ILE A 58 -7.99 -26.55 40.51
C ILE A 58 -7.51 -26.90 41.92
N LYS A 59 -6.87 -28.06 42.10
CA LYS A 59 -6.09 -28.39 43.31
C LYS A 59 -4.94 -29.33 42.96
N LYS A 60 -4.03 -28.85 42.10
CA LYS A 60 -2.68 -29.44 41.97
C LYS A 60 -1.62 -28.38 41.63
N ALA A 61 -1.85 -27.17 42.15
CA ALA A 61 -0.84 -26.12 42.27
C ALA A 61 -0.32 -26.12 43.71
N GLN A 62 0.46 -27.14 44.08
CA GLN A 62 1.37 -27.17 45.23
C GLN A 62 1.94 -28.58 45.34
N GLU A 63 3.03 -28.85 44.61
CA GLU A 63 4.14 -29.76 44.96
C GLU A 63 4.96 -30.01 43.70
N GLY A 64 6.23 -29.59 43.73
CA GLY A 64 7.19 -29.84 42.64
C GLY A 64 7.75 -28.56 42.03
N ARG A 65 8.60 -27.86 42.79
CA ARG A 65 9.54 -26.87 42.26
C ARG A 65 10.81 -27.59 41.80
N PRO A 66 11.08 -27.77 40.50
CA PRO A 66 12.43 -27.84 40.00
C PRO A 66 12.95 -26.41 39.74
N LYS A 67 14.16 -26.18 40.20
CA LYS A 67 14.93 -24.95 40.08
C LYS A 67 15.54 -24.93 38.66
N GLY A 68 15.26 -23.91 37.87
CA GLY A 68 15.89 -23.69 36.56
C GLY A 68 14.98 -24.01 35.37
N ALA A 69 14.11 -23.06 35.03
CA ALA A 69 13.61 -22.92 33.67
C ALA A 69 13.65 -21.41 33.41
N GLU A 70 14.62 -21.01 32.61
CA GLU A 70 14.77 -19.65 32.14
C GLU A 70 13.46 -19.24 31.45
N THR A 71 12.98 -18.08 31.87
CA THR A 71 11.83 -17.36 31.35
C THR A 71 11.99 -17.28 29.83
N GLY A 72 11.20 -18.06 29.09
CA GLY A 72 11.02 -17.82 27.66
C GLY A 72 10.33 -16.47 27.52
N GLU A 73 11.12 -15.44 27.22
CA GLU A 73 10.64 -14.10 26.92
C GLU A 73 9.58 -14.19 25.81
N ASP A 74 8.47 -13.51 26.07
CA ASP A 74 7.41 -13.25 25.12
C ASP A 74 8.00 -12.84 23.76
N ALA A 75 7.83 -13.70 22.76
CA ALA A 75 8.15 -13.40 21.38
C ALA A 75 7.19 -12.30 20.88
N THR A 76 7.54 -11.06 21.21
CA THR A 76 6.96 -9.88 20.59
C THR A 76 7.19 -10.04 19.08
N PRO A 77 6.15 -9.92 18.22
CA PRO A 77 6.36 -9.98 16.79
C PRO A 77 7.39 -8.90 16.42
N ALA A 78 8.50 -9.33 15.81
CA ALA A 78 9.57 -8.42 15.42
C ALA A 78 8.95 -7.29 14.61
N LYS A 79 9.20 -6.04 15.03
CA LYS A 79 8.75 -4.85 14.32
C LYS A 79 9.23 -4.99 12.86
N PRO A 80 8.37 -4.76 11.85
CA PRO A 80 8.80 -4.79 10.47
C PRO A 80 10.02 -3.90 10.31
N LYS A 81 11.11 -4.46 9.79
CA LYS A 81 12.34 -3.71 9.56
C LYS A 81 12.02 -2.56 8.61
N ASN A 82 12.33 -1.32 8.99
CA ASN A 82 12.20 -0.20 8.08
C ASN A 82 13.17 -0.43 6.91
N GLN A 83 12.68 -0.32 5.68
CA GLN A 83 13.48 -0.67 4.50
C GLN A 83 14.66 0.28 4.29
N TRP A 84 14.64 1.47 4.89
CA TRP A 84 15.79 2.38 4.94
C TRP A 84 16.91 1.94 5.89
N GLU A 85 16.63 1.03 6.83
CA GLU A 85 17.63 0.46 7.76
C GLU A 85 18.42 -0.70 7.11
N ASP A 86 18.22 -0.96 5.82
CA ASP A 86 19.07 -1.85 5.05
C ASP A 86 20.42 -1.13 4.78
N PRO A 87 21.57 -1.70 5.19
CA PRO A 87 22.90 -1.11 4.99
C PRO A 87 23.18 -0.68 3.53
N ASP A 88 22.54 -1.33 2.56
CA ASP A 88 22.62 -0.96 1.14
C ASP A 88 22.15 0.49 0.87
N PHE A 89 21.39 1.11 1.80
CA PHE A 89 20.89 2.48 1.70
C PHE A 89 21.56 3.46 2.67
N ALA A 90 22.57 3.03 3.45
CA ALA A 90 23.26 3.90 4.39
C ALA A 90 23.85 5.14 3.67
N ASP A 91 24.45 4.94 2.50
CA ASP A 91 25.01 6.02 1.69
C ASP A 91 23.92 6.86 1.00
N ALA A 92 22.81 6.23 0.60
CA ALA A 92 21.70 6.91 -0.06
C ALA A 92 21.04 7.95 0.86
N MET A 93 20.92 7.65 2.14
CA MET A 93 20.29 8.52 3.13
C MET A 93 21.16 9.72 3.53
N TYR A 94 22.49 9.64 3.37
CA TYR A 94 23.42 10.69 3.81
C TYR A 94 23.19 12.04 3.10
N ASP A 95 22.79 12.02 1.83
CA ASP A 95 22.54 13.22 1.01
C ASP A 95 21.08 13.75 1.08
N MET A 96 20.19 13.05 1.79
CA MET A 96 18.75 13.36 1.83
C MET A 96 18.36 14.42 2.87
N HIS A 97 18.88 15.63 2.72
CA HIS A 97 18.64 16.73 3.68
C HIS A 97 17.17 17.19 3.81
N ARG A 98 16.28 16.84 2.87
CA ARG A 98 14.83 17.10 2.91
C ARG A 98 14.00 15.82 3.06
N PHE A 99 14.59 14.75 3.60
CA PHE A 99 13.94 13.45 3.69
C PHE A 99 12.51 13.50 4.25
N GLY A 100 11.57 12.97 3.46
CA GLY A 100 10.15 12.86 3.84
C GLY A 100 9.38 14.19 3.85
N GLN A 101 10.02 15.32 3.52
CA GLN A 101 9.34 16.59 3.38
C GLN A 101 8.61 16.65 2.03
N MET A 102 7.45 17.30 1.97
CA MET A 102 6.86 17.60 0.67
C MET A 102 7.72 18.62 -0.07
N GLY A 103 8.03 18.34 -1.34
CA GLY A 103 8.58 19.34 -2.24
C GLY A 103 7.55 20.43 -2.54
N ASP A 104 8.01 21.64 -2.81
CA ASP A 104 7.18 22.82 -3.01
C ASP A 104 6.17 22.60 -4.15
N GLY A 105 4.88 22.87 -3.90
CA GLY A 105 3.79 22.65 -4.88
C GLY A 105 3.52 21.20 -5.25
N THR A 106 4.25 20.22 -4.70
CA THR A 106 4.10 18.80 -5.06
C THR A 106 2.71 18.27 -4.75
N MET A 107 2.14 18.68 -3.62
CA MET A 107 0.83 18.19 -3.21
C MET A 107 -0.29 18.79 -4.05
N ASP A 108 -0.16 20.06 -4.48
CA ASP A 108 -1.06 20.69 -5.45
C ASP A 108 -0.99 19.97 -6.79
N LYS A 109 0.21 19.76 -7.33
CA LYS A 109 0.41 18.99 -8.55
C LYS A 109 -0.19 17.60 -8.45
N THR A 110 0.09 16.86 -7.37
CA THR A 110 -0.43 15.50 -7.21
C THR A 110 -1.96 15.48 -7.17
N TRP A 111 -2.55 16.44 -6.44
CA TRP A 111 -3.99 16.50 -6.23
C TRP A 111 -4.74 16.99 -7.47
N ASP A 112 -4.38 18.18 -7.96
CA ASP A 112 -5.11 18.91 -9.00
C ASP A 112 -4.47 18.79 -10.39
N GLY A 113 -3.22 18.33 -10.47
CA GLY A 113 -2.43 18.30 -11.69
C GLY A 113 -1.63 19.57 -11.92
N ASP A 114 -0.61 19.50 -12.77
CA ASP A 114 0.17 20.67 -13.22
C ASP A 114 -0.30 21.23 -14.58
N GLY A 115 -1.32 20.62 -15.20
CA GLY A 115 -1.75 20.96 -16.56
C GLY A 115 -0.79 20.49 -17.67
N LEU A 116 0.32 19.85 -17.33
CA LEU A 116 1.31 19.28 -18.24
C LEU A 116 1.21 17.75 -18.34
N GLY A 117 0.14 17.18 -17.78
CA GLY A 117 -0.12 15.75 -17.78
C GLY A 117 0.45 15.00 -16.57
N ASN A 118 0.98 15.68 -15.56
CA ASN A 118 1.40 15.06 -14.30
C ASN A 118 0.34 15.26 -13.20
N GLY A 119 0.27 14.30 -12.28
CA GLY A 119 -0.64 14.35 -11.14
C GLY A 119 -2.12 14.19 -11.54
N ALA A 120 -2.96 15.00 -10.90
CA ALA A 120 -4.43 14.96 -11.00
C ALA A 120 -5.05 13.65 -10.50
N HIS A 121 -4.70 13.26 -9.27
CA HIS A 121 -5.15 11.99 -8.66
C HIS A 121 -6.29 12.15 -7.65
N LYS A 122 -6.86 13.36 -7.48
CA LYS A 122 -7.98 13.58 -6.55
C LYS A 122 -9.24 12.75 -6.92
N PRO A 123 -10.16 12.48 -5.98
CA PRO A 123 -11.27 11.54 -6.19
C PRO A 123 -12.23 11.89 -7.33
N ASP A 124 -12.39 13.16 -7.66
CA ASP A 124 -13.25 13.66 -8.73
C ASP A 124 -12.48 13.97 -10.02
N SER A 125 -11.20 13.61 -10.10
CA SER A 125 -10.39 13.81 -11.30
C SER A 125 -10.98 13.08 -12.50
N THR A 126 -11.07 13.78 -13.62
CA THR A 126 -11.52 13.25 -14.91
C THR A 126 -10.37 13.07 -15.90
N VAL A 127 -9.11 13.28 -15.48
CA VAL A 127 -7.95 13.23 -16.37
C VAL A 127 -7.78 11.80 -16.93
N PRO A 128 -7.84 11.61 -18.25
CA PRO A 128 -7.82 10.28 -18.85
C PRO A 128 -6.59 9.45 -18.48
N GLY A 129 -6.80 8.16 -18.20
CA GLY A 129 -5.73 7.21 -17.90
C GLY A 129 -5.02 7.38 -16.54
N LYS A 130 -5.41 8.38 -15.73
CA LYS A 130 -4.89 8.54 -14.37
C LYS A 130 -5.67 7.70 -13.37
N THR A 131 -4.97 7.20 -12.35
CA THR A 131 -5.61 6.63 -11.16
C THR A 131 -6.14 7.74 -10.26
N LYS A 132 -7.22 7.48 -9.53
CA LYS A 132 -7.78 8.44 -8.57
C LYS A 132 -7.94 7.82 -7.19
N PHE A 133 -7.74 8.64 -6.17
CA PHE A 133 -7.95 8.25 -4.78
C PHE A 133 -9.44 7.94 -4.51
N PRO A 134 -9.75 7.11 -3.50
CA PRO A 134 -11.12 6.75 -3.20
C PRO A 134 -12.01 7.97 -2.87
N PRO A 135 -13.31 7.92 -3.19
CA PRO A 135 -14.26 8.95 -2.78
C PRO A 135 -14.19 9.26 -1.29
N GLY A 136 -14.24 10.54 -0.92
CA GLY A 136 -14.13 11.00 0.47
C GLY A 136 -12.69 11.17 0.98
N THR A 137 -11.69 10.67 0.26
CA THR A 137 -10.28 10.91 0.60
C THR A 137 -9.96 12.40 0.47
N THR A 138 -9.27 12.94 1.47
CA THR A 138 -8.82 14.33 1.50
C THR A 138 -7.35 14.48 1.12
N LYS A 139 -6.99 15.68 0.67
CA LYS A 139 -5.60 16.02 0.33
C LYS A 139 -4.65 15.87 1.51
N ALA A 140 -5.10 16.25 2.71
CA ALA A 140 -4.32 16.17 3.94
C ALA A 140 -4.04 14.71 4.35
N GLU A 141 -5.01 13.81 4.18
CA GLU A 141 -4.81 12.38 4.42
C GLU A 141 -3.75 11.79 3.48
N VAL A 142 -3.84 12.12 2.19
CA VAL A 142 -2.85 11.65 1.19
C VAL A 142 -1.46 12.19 1.49
N GLU A 143 -1.34 13.46 1.86
CA GLU A 143 -0.06 14.02 2.29
C GLU A 143 0.50 13.27 3.51
N GLY A 144 -0.35 12.96 4.49
CA GLY A 144 0.03 12.15 5.65
C GLY A 144 0.52 10.74 5.26
N TRP A 145 -0.20 10.06 4.36
CA TRP A 145 0.21 8.76 3.87
C TRP A 145 1.52 8.80 3.09
N PHE A 146 1.74 9.82 2.27
CA PHE A 146 2.98 9.97 1.53
C PHE A 146 4.18 10.17 2.45
N LYS A 147 4.05 11.02 3.47
CA LYS A 147 5.09 11.22 4.49
C LYS A 147 5.38 9.93 5.25
N ASP A 148 4.35 9.18 5.63
CA ASP A 148 4.54 7.93 6.35
C ASP A 148 5.15 6.82 5.46
N ILE A 149 4.77 6.73 4.19
CA ILE A 149 5.41 5.81 3.23
C ILE A 149 6.85 6.24 2.94
N ALA A 150 7.13 7.55 2.85
CA ALA A 150 8.48 8.04 2.68
C ALA A 150 9.37 7.62 3.84
N ALA A 151 8.89 7.74 5.08
CA ALA A 151 9.63 7.35 6.27
C ALA A 151 9.70 5.83 6.48
N ASN A 152 8.61 5.11 6.18
CA ASN A 152 8.43 3.68 6.47
C ASN A 152 7.76 2.95 5.28
N PRO A 153 8.47 2.77 4.15
CA PRO A 153 7.90 2.10 3.00
C PRO A 153 7.73 0.60 3.25
N ASP A 154 6.71 -0.01 2.62
CA ASP A 154 6.47 -1.45 2.75
C ASP A 154 7.36 -2.26 1.79
N SER A 155 7.99 -1.58 0.82
CA SER A 155 8.87 -2.15 -0.19
C SER A 155 10.27 -1.56 -0.11
N ARG A 156 11.26 -2.35 -0.51
CA ARG A 156 12.63 -1.87 -0.68
C ARG A 156 12.65 -0.70 -1.67
N PRO A 157 13.21 0.47 -1.31
CA PRO A 157 13.32 1.62 -2.21
C PRO A 157 13.98 1.25 -3.53
N GLN A 158 13.41 1.71 -4.64
CA GLN A 158 13.94 1.47 -5.98
C GLN A 158 14.45 2.78 -6.58
N PRO A 159 15.58 2.79 -7.31
CA PRO A 159 16.02 3.98 -8.03
C PRO A 159 14.96 4.39 -9.08
N ARG A 160 14.78 5.70 -9.29
CA ARG A 160 13.89 6.18 -10.37
C ARG A 160 14.41 5.72 -11.73
N PRO A 161 13.57 5.15 -12.62
CA PRO A 161 14.02 4.64 -13.93
C PRO A 161 14.66 5.69 -14.86
N HIS A 162 14.33 6.97 -14.69
CA HIS A 162 14.71 8.06 -15.61
C HIS A 162 15.16 9.33 -14.89
N GLY A 163 15.79 9.20 -13.72
CA GLY A 163 16.33 10.34 -12.97
C GLY A 163 16.94 9.93 -11.65
N ASP A 164 17.47 10.91 -10.91
CA ASP A 164 18.00 10.68 -9.57
C ASP A 164 16.87 10.46 -8.56
N GLY A 165 17.13 9.89 -7.39
CA GLY A 165 16.12 9.69 -6.34
C GLY A 165 15.41 8.34 -6.42
N TRP A 166 14.25 8.24 -5.75
CA TRP A 166 13.69 6.94 -5.34
C TRP A 166 12.20 6.80 -5.65
N VAL A 167 11.78 5.56 -5.84
CA VAL A 167 10.39 5.10 -5.92
C VAL A 167 10.13 4.19 -4.74
N LEU A 168 9.08 4.49 -3.99
CA LEU A 168 8.65 3.77 -2.82
C LEU A 168 7.24 3.27 -3.03
N THR A 169 6.94 2.08 -2.54
CA THR A 169 5.58 1.57 -2.44
C THR A 169 5.22 1.34 -0.99
N GLY A 170 4.00 1.72 -0.61
CA GLY A 170 3.43 1.41 0.68
C GLY A 170 1.89 1.44 0.66
N THR A 171 1.29 0.82 1.66
CA THR A 171 -0.15 0.65 1.78
C THR A 171 -0.66 1.29 3.06
N ARG A 172 -1.62 2.20 2.95
CA ARG A 172 -2.28 2.85 4.10
C ARG A 172 -3.79 2.79 3.90
N ASN A 173 -4.52 2.43 4.95
CA ASN A 173 -5.97 2.23 4.91
C ASN A 173 -6.43 1.30 3.76
N GLY A 174 -5.64 0.27 3.45
CA GLY A 174 -5.92 -0.67 2.36
C GLY A 174 -5.65 -0.14 0.94
N ILE A 175 -5.12 1.09 0.81
CA ILE A 175 -4.76 1.72 -0.46
C ILE A 175 -3.26 1.60 -0.66
N THR A 176 -2.84 0.90 -1.71
CA THR A 176 -1.44 0.84 -2.13
C THR A 176 -1.13 2.05 -3.00
N MET A 177 -0.04 2.74 -2.65
CA MET A 177 0.42 3.95 -3.31
C MET A 177 1.88 3.81 -3.71
N VAL A 178 2.22 4.49 -4.81
CA VAL A 178 3.60 4.81 -5.17
C VAL A 178 3.90 6.23 -4.72
N VAL A 179 5.05 6.43 -4.08
CA VAL A 179 5.60 7.73 -3.67
C VAL A 179 6.97 7.88 -4.32
N THR A 180 7.23 9.03 -4.92
CA THR A 180 8.51 9.35 -5.54
C THR A 180 9.26 10.39 -4.72
N LEU A 181 10.54 10.13 -4.45
CA LEU A 181 11.44 11.07 -3.81
C LEU A 181 12.43 11.65 -4.83
N ASP A 182 12.74 12.93 -4.67
CA ASP A 182 13.91 13.54 -5.28
C ASP A 182 15.21 13.11 -4.58
N LYS A 183 16.36 13.45 -5.18
CA LYS A 183 17.68 13.06 -4.67
C LYS A 183 17.93 13.58 -3.24
N ASP A 184 17.38 14.74 -2.91
CA ASP A 184 17.45 15.34 -1.58
C ASP A 184 16.49 14.70 -0.56
N GLY A 185 15.75 13.66 -0.97
CA GLY A 185 14.78 12.95 -0.14
C GLY A 185 13.42 13.63 -0.01
N SER A 186 13.21 14.79 -0.65
CA SER A 186 11.89 15.43 -0.68
C SER A 186 10.93 14.64 -1.55
N ILE A 187 9.66 14.58 -1.15
CA ILE A 187 8.58 13.95 -1.90
C ILE A 187 8.26 14.83 -3.10
N SER A 188 8.42 14.27 -4.30
CA SER A 188 8.20 14.95 -5.59
C SER A 188 6.90 14.54 -6.28
N GLY A 189 6.22 13.54 -5.74
CA GLY A 189 4.90 13.11 -6.19
C GLY A 189 4.49 11.75 -5.64
N GLY A 190 3.31 11.31 -6.04
CA GLY A 190 2.80 9.98 -5.77
C GLY A 190 1.43 9.77 -6.37
N HIS A 191 0.94 8.53 -6.35
CA HIS A 191 -0.39 8.19 -6.85
C HIS A 191 -0.89 6.87 -6.26
N PRO A 192 -2.22 6.66 -6.16
CA PRO A 192 -2.76 5.38 -5.79
C PRO A 192 -2.58 4.39 -6.95
N VAL A 193 -2.30 3.14 -6.63
CA VAL A 193 -2.13 2.04 -7.59
C VAL A 193 -3.27 1.04 -7.48
N SER A 194 -3.65 0.69 -6.26
CA SER A 194 -4.71 -0.29 -6.00
C SER A 194 -5.29 -0.13 -4.59
N GLY A 195 -6.40 -0.80 -4.33
CA GLY A 195 -7.11 -0.78 -3.05
C GLY A 195 -8.60 -0.45 -3.21
N PRO A 196 -9.39 -0.61 -2.14
CA PRO A 196 -10.82 -0.29 -2.18
C PRO A 196 -11.08 1.15 -2.65
N GLY A 197 -11.91 1.31 -3.68
CA GLY A 197 -12.31 2.61 -4.22
C GLY A 197 -11.27 3.31 -5.10
N VAL A 198 -10.07 2.72 -5.30
CA VAL A 198 -9.13 3.22 -6.30
C VAL A 198 -9.64 2.83 -7.69
N GLU A 199 -9.73 3.82 -8.57
CA GLU A 199 -10.21 3.65 -9.94
C GLU A 199 -9.19 4.25 -10.92
N THR A 200 -9.24 3.81 -12.18
CA THR A 200 -8.49 4.43 -13.28
C THR A 200 -9.47 5.07 -14.25
N ASN A 201 -9.24 6.33 -14.58
CA ASN A 201 -10.04 7.03 -15.58
C ASN A 201 -9.88 6.36 -16.95
N PRO A 202 -10.96 6.25 -17.75
CA PRO A 202 -10.87 5.76 -19.12
C PRO A 202 -9.78 6.50 -19.90
N ARG A 203 -9.09 5.81 -20.80
CA ARG A 203 -8.13 6.46 -21.69
C ARG A 203 -8.86 7.33 -22.70
N ALA A 204 -8.22 8.39 -23.17
CA ALA A 204 -8.72 9.15 -24.30
C ALA A 204 -8.73 8.23 -25.53
N ASN A 205 -9.82 8.27 -26.29
CA ASN A 205 -9.94 7.58 -27.57
C ASN A 205 -9.17 8.33 -28.66
#